data_AF-A0A538JH83-F1
#
_entry.id   AF-A0A538JH83-F1
#
_cell.length_a   1.000
_cell.length_b   1.000
_cell.length_c   1.000
_cell.angle_alpha   90.00
_cell.angle_beta   90.00
_cell.angle_gamma   90.00
#
_symmetry.space_group_name_H-M   'P 1'
#
loop_
_entity.id
_entity.type
_entity.pdbx_description
1 polymer ?
#
loop_
_entity_poly.entity_id
_entity_poly.type
_entity_poly.pdbx_seq_one_letter_code
_entity_poly.pdbx_strand_id
1 'polypeptide(L)'
;MGRRPVLVAGVALFGVACVAFALGSASVLVLAVLFVAVGASTALVETGEGAHAAELLDPAIRGRGFGLLGLVDGVGDLVSSVVVGVLFTVTNPEWAFVYAAVLSAAGTAVLSAGARRRGLVAS
;
A
#
# COMPACT_ATOMS: atom_id res chain seq x y z
N MET A 1 -6.03 -14.20 13.07
CA MET A 1 -6.55 -13.78 11.75
C MET A 1 -5.38 -13.72 10.78
N GLY A 2 -5.56 -14.16 9.54
CA GLY A 2 -4.46 -14.26 8.58
C GLY A 2 -3.77 -12.91 8.36
N ARG A 3 -2.44 -12.90 8.34
CA ARG A 3 -1.63 -11.69 8.13
C ARG A 3 -1.88 -11.05 6.76
N ARG A 4 -2.24 -11.86 5.77
CA ARG A 4 -2.60 -11.44 4.41
C ARG A 4 -3.91 -10.62 4.30
N PRO A 5 -5.05 -11.02 4.88
CA PRO A 5 -6.27 -10.20 4.80
C PRO A 5 -6.11 -8.82 5.45
N VAL A 6 -5.27 -8.69 6.49
CA VAL A 6 -4.91 -7.38 7.06
C VAL A 6 -4.16 -6.52 6.05
N LEU A 7 -3.16 -7.10 5.38
CA LEU A 7 -2.40 -6.43 4.32
C LEU A 7 -3.30 -5.99 3.16
N VAL A 8 -4.16 -6.88 2.68
CA VAL A 8 -5.12 -6.59 1.60
C VAL A 8 -6.08 -5.48 2.01
N ALA A 9 -6.59 -5.50 3.25
CA ALA A 9 -7.48 -4.46 3.76
C ALA A 9 -6.79 -3.10 3.83
N GLY A 10 -5.52 -3.05 4.26
CA GLY A 10 -4.72 -1.82 4.29
C GLY A 10 -4.55 -1.22 2.89
N VAL A 11 -4.10 -2.01 1.92
CA VAL A 11 -3.91 -1.53 0.53
C VAL A 11 -5.24 -1.12 -0.10
N ALA A 12 -6.32 -1.84 0.15
CA ALA A 12 -7.64 -1.49 -0.35
C ALA A 12 -8.16 -0.16 0.26
N LEU A 13 -7.97 0.04 1.57
CA LEU A 13 -8.35 1.28 2.26
C LEU A 13 -7.58 2.47 1.70
N PHE A 14 -6.27 2.31 1.44
CA PHE A 14 -5.45 3.33 0.81
C PHE A 14 -6.00 3.70 -0.59
N GLY A 15 -6.32 2.69 -1.42
CA GLY A 15 -6.92 2.92 -2.73
C GLY A 15 -8.24 3.70 -2.66
N VAL A 16 -9.12 3.38 -1.71
CA VAL A 16 -10.37 4.12 -1.49
C VAL A 16 -10.09 5.57 -1.07
N ALA A 17 -9.12 5.80 -0.18
CA ALA A 17 -8.72 7.14 0.22
C ALA A 17 -8.17 7.94 -0.97
N CYS A 18 -7.35 7.34 -1.83
CA CYS A 18 -6.83 7.97 -3.06
C CYS A 18 -7.97 8.35 -4.03
N VAL A 19 -8.95 7.47 -4.23
CA VAL A 19 -10.13 7.80 -5.05
C VAL A 19 -10.89 9.01 -4.45
N ALA A 20 -11.07 9.04 -3.13
CA ALA A 20 -11.74 10.15 -2.47
C ALA A 20 -10.94 11.47 -2.55
N PHE A 21 -9.61 11.42 -2.49
CA PHE A 21 -8.76 12.58 -2.75
C PHE A 21 -8.86 13.07 -4.21
N ALA A 22 -8.97 12.15 -5.18
CA ALA A 22 -9.11 12.49 -6.59
C ALA A 22 -10.42 13.24 -6.91
N LEU A 23 -11.43 13.16 -6.03
CA LEU A 23 -12.68 13.93 -6.16
C LEU A 23 -12.51 15.43 -5.82
N GLY A 24 -11.32 15.86 -5.41
CA GLY A 24 -10.96 17.28 -5.37
C GLY A 24 -11.61 18.11 -4.26
N SER A 25 -12.03 17.49 -3.15
CA SER A 25 -12.62 18.25 -2.03
C SER A 25 -11.59 19.14 -1.33
N ALA A 26 -11.86 20.45 -1.27
CA ALA A 26 -11.04 21.43 -0.55
C ALA A 26 -11.43 21.61 0.94
N SER A 27 -12.38 20.82 1.45
CA SER A 27 -12.84 20.94 2.84
C SER A 27 -11.80 20.37 3.81
N VAL A 28 -11.35 21.18 4.76
CA VAL A 28 -10.38 20.78 5.81
C VAL A 28 -10.86 19.54 6.57
N LEU A 29 -12.16 19.45 6.85
CA LEU A 29 -12.73 18.28 7.55
C LEU A 29 -12.59 17.00 6.70
N VAL A 30 -12.86 17.10 5.40
CA VAL A 30 -12.71 15.96 4.48
C VAL A 30 -11.26 15.54 4.37
N LEU A 31 -10.34 16.49 4.21
CA LEU A 31 -8.91 16.23 4.16
C LEU A 31 -8.39 15.59 5.46
N ALA A 32 -8.88 16.04 6.63
CA ALA A 32 -8.52 15.46 7.92
C ALA A 32 -8.99 14.00 8.05
N VAL A 33 -10.22 13.70 7.64
CA VAL A 33 -10.75 12.32 7.64
C VAL A 33 -9.93 11.44 6.69
N LEU A 34 -9.62 11.93 5.49
CA LEU A 34 -8.81 11.18 4.53
C LEU A 34 -7.37 10.97 5.02
N PHE A 35 -6.78 11.96 5.68
CA PHE A 35 -5.46 11.83 6.31
C PHE A 35 -5.44 10.73 7.37
N VAL A 36 -6.46 10.69 8.25
CA VAL A 36 -6.61 9.62 9.24
C VAL A 36 -6.79 8.26 8.57
N ALA A 37 -7.58 8.18 7.49
CA ALA A 37 -7.78 6.95 6.74
C ALA A 37 -6.47 6.44 6.09
N VAL A 38 -5.69 7.34 5.49
CA VAL A 38 -4.37 7.00 4.95
C VAL A 38 -3.43 6.54 6.06
N GLY A 39 -3.34 7.26 7.17
CA GLY A 39 -2.51 6.86 8.30
C GLY A 39 -2.88 5.48 8.86
N ALA A 40 -4.19 5.19 8.98
CA ALA A 40 -4.67 3.87 9.36
C ALA A 40 -4.28 2.80 8.32
N SER A 41 -4.39 3.12 7.03
CA SER A 41 -3.99 2.20 5.95
C SER A 41 -2.50 1.87 5.99
N THR A 42 -1.63 2.87 6.18
CA THR A 42 -0.17 2.69 6.30
C THR A 42 0.17 1.80 7.48
N ALA A 43 -0.42 2.05 8.65
CA ALA A 43 -0.19 1.23 9.83
C ALA A 43 -0.60 -0.25 9.61
N LEU A 44 -1.71 -0.49 8.91
CA LEU A 44 -2.14 -1.84 8.55
C LEU A 44 -1.19 -2.52 7.56
N VAL A 45 -0.70 -1.77 6.57
CA VAL A 45 0.23 -2.25 5.55
C VAL A 45 1.57 -2.60 6.18
N GLU A 46 2.24 -1.67 6.84
CA GLU A 46 3.55 -1.89 7.47
C GLU A 46 3.52 -3.05 8.48
N THR A 47 2.48 -3.11 9.32
CA THR A 47 2.31 -4.21 10.28
C THR A 47 2.09 -5.54 9.56
N GLY A 48 1.27 -5.55 8.51
CA GLY A 48 0.99 -6.73 7.69
C GLY A 48 2.22 -7.25 6.95
N GLU A 49 3.00 -6.35 6.35
CA GLU A 49 4.24 -6.66 5.61
C GLU A 49 5.30 -7.22 6.54
N GLY A 50 5.56 -6.53 7.65
CA GLY A 50 6.52 -6.99 8.65
C GLY A 50 6.17 -8.38 9.19
N ALA A 51 4.89 -8.61 9.49
CA ALA A 51 4.40 -9.90 9.95
C ALA A 51 4.50 -11.00 8.88
N HIS A 52 4.21 -10.68 7.61
CA HIS A 52 4.30 -11.65 6.52
C HIS A 52 5.75 -11.99 6.16
N ALA A 53 6.64 -11.01 6.13
CA ALA A 53 8.07 -11.21 5.92
C ALA A 53 8.69 -12.05 7.04
N ALA A 54 8.35 -11.78 8.30
CA ALA A 54 8.81 -12.59 9.44
C ALA A 54 8.49 -14.08 9.29
N GLU A 55 7.37 -14.39 8.64
CA GLU A 55 6.84 -15.74 8.44
C GLU A 55 7.60 -16.51 7.35
N LEU A 56 8.07 -15.80 6.34
CA LEU A 56 8.78 -16.34 5.18
C LEU A 56 10.29 -16.46 5.43
N LEU A 57 10.83 -15.64 6.33
CA LEU A 57 12.26 -15.56 6.60
C LEU A 57 12.70 -16.60 7.62
N ASP A 58 13.69 -17.40 7.23
CA ASP A 58 14.43 -18.26 8.15
C ASP A 58 15.12 -17.40 9.23
N PRO A 59 15.08 -17.80 10.53
CA PRO A 59 15.74 -17.08 11.60
C PRO A 59 17.19 -16.70 11.32
N ALA A 60 17.95 -17.54 10.59
CA ALA A 60 19.37 -17.31 10.31
C ALA A 60 19.64 -16.12 9.35
N ILE A 61 18.66 -15.74 8.52
CA ILE A 61 18.81 -14.66 7.53
C ILE A 61 17.82 -13.51 7.73
N ARG A 62 17.06 -13.53 8.82
CA ARG A 62 15.98 -12.57 9.10
C ARG A 62 16.44 -11.11 9.05
N GLY A 63 17.65 -10.80 9.54
CA GLY A 63 18.22 -9.46 9.44
C GLY A 63 18.44 -8.98 7.99
N ARG A 64 18.92 -9.85 7.10
CA ARG A 64 19.10 -9.50 5.67
C ARG A 64 17.76 -9.40 4.95
N GLY A 65 16.82 -10.27 5.31
CA GLY A 65 15.47 -10.26 4.75
C GLY A 65 14.73 -8.96 5.04
N PHE A 66 14.74 -8.50 6.29
CA PHE A 66 14.17 -7.21 6.66
C PHE A 66 14.96 -6.02 6.08
N GLY A 67 16.28 -6.14 5.95
CA GLY A 67 17.09 -5.14 5.26
C GLY A 67 16.70 -4.97 3.78
N LEU A 68 16.45 -6.08 3.07
CA LEU A 68 15.98 -6.04 1.69
C LEU A 68 14.55 -5.51 1.58
N LEU A 69 13.67 -5.89 2.51
CA LEU A 69 12.31 -5.33 2.59
C LEU A 69 12.36 -3.81 2.73
N GLY A 70 13.12 -3.31 3.71
CA GLY A 70 13.26 -1.86 3.91
C GLY A 70 13.94 -1.13 2.75
N LEU A 71 14.85 -1.79 2.02
CA LEU A 71 15.41 -1.25 0.78
C LEU A 71 14.32 -1.07 -0.27
N VAL A 72 13.51 -2.11 -0.50
CA VAL A 72 12.41 -2.07 -1.49
C VAL A 72 11.40 -0.99 -1.12
N ASP A 73 11.01 -0.89 0.15
CA ASP A 73 10.09 0.15 0.63
C ASP A 73 10.68 1.55 0.41
N GLY A 74 11.92 1.78 0.84
CA GLY A 74 12.57 3.08 0.69
C GLY A 74 12.78 3.50 -0.77
N VAL A 75 13.16 2.57 -1.65
CA VAL A 75 13.25 2.84 -3.09
C VAL A 75 11.87 3.09 -3.69
N GLY A 76 10.85 2.34 -3.26
CA GLY A 76 9.47 2.54 -3.65
C GLY A 76 8.97 3.93 -3.29
N ASP A 77 9.19 4.38 -2.05
CA ASP A 77 8.83 5.70 -1.56
C ASP A 77 9.56 6.82 -2.32
N LEU A 78 10.84 6.63 -2.62
CA LEU A 78 11.61 7.60 -3.42
C LEU A 78 11.03 7.74 -4.83
N VAL A 79 10.85 6.61 -5.53
CA VAL A 79 10.29 6.61 -6.89
C VAL A 79 8.88 7.18 -6.90
N SER A 80 8.05 6.77 -5.93
CA SER A 80 6.69 7.28 -5.75
C SER A 80 6.68 8.79 -5.54
N SER A 81 7.54 9.32 -4.65
CA SER A 81 7.65 10.75 -4.37
C SER A 81 8.04 11.56 -5.61
N VAL A 82 8.98 11.05 -6.41
CA VAL A 82 9.39 11.68 -7.67
C VAL A 82 8.23 11.69 -8.67
N VAL A 83 7.59 10.55 -8.90
CA VAL A 83 6.48 10.45 -9.87
C VAL A 83 5.30 11.31 -9.44
N VAL A 84 4.86 11.19 -8.19
CA VAL A 84 3.77 11.99 -7.61
C VAL A 84 4.11 13.48 -7.66
N GLY A 85 5.32 13.87 -7.29
CA GLY A 85 5.78 15.26 -7.36
C GLY A 85 5.74 15.83 -8.78
N VAL A 86 6.18 15.07 -9.78
CA VAL A 86 6.10 15.46 -11.19
C VAL A 86 4.64 15.57 -11.65
N LEU A 87 3.80 14.58 -11.32
CA LEU A 87 2.38 14.59 -11.69
C LEU A 87 1.67 15.82 -11.09
N PHE A 88 1.93 16.09 -9.81
CA PHE A 88 1.33 17.20 -9.08
C PHE A 88 1.75 18.56 -9.64
N THR A 89 2.99 18.70 -10.10
CA THR A 89 3.55 19.98 -10.60
C THR A 89 3.22 20.26 -12.06
N VAL A 90 3.16 19.23 -12.92
CA VAL A 90 3.03 19.41 -14.38
C VAL A 90 1.58 19.29 -14.86
N THR A 91 0.73 18.54 -14.15
CA THR A 91 -0.66 18.30 -14.56
C THR A 91 -1.63 18.92 -13.55
N ASN A 92 -2.37 18.10 -12.82
CA ASN A 92 -3.26 18.49 -11.74
C ASN A 92 -3.09 17.50 -10.57
N PRO A 93 -3.28 17.94 -9.31
CA PRO A 93 -3.22 17.08 -8.12
C PRO A 93 -4.05 15.79 -8.23
N GLU A 94 -5.20 15.87 -8.89
CA GLU A 94 -6.11 14.74 -9.11
C GLU A 94 -5.43 13.55 -9.80
N TRP A 95 -4.56 13.81 -10.78
CA TRP A 95 -3.87 12.75 -11.52
C TRP A 95 -2.88 11.98 -10.66
N ALA A 96 -2.24 12.63 -9.68
CA ALA A 96 -1.37 11.96 -8.72
C ALA A 96 -2.17 10.98 -7.84
N PHE A 97 -3.38 11.36 -7.44
CA PHE A 97 -4.26 10.49 -6.66
C PHE A 97 -4.86 9.36 -7.51
N VAL A 98 -5.20 9.61 -8.77
CA VAL A 98 -5.62 8.55 -9.71
C VAL A 98 -4.51 7.54 -9.93
N TYR A 99 -3.27 7.99 -10.13
CA TYR A 99 -2.09 7.12 -10.24
C TYR A 99 -1.93 6.22 -9.00
N ALA A 100 -2.02 6.80 -7.80
CA ALA A 100 -1.94 6.07 -6.55
C ALA A 100 -3.10 5.06 -6.40
N ALA A 101 -4.33 5.43 -6.80
CA ALA A 101 -5.49 4.54 -6.76
C ALA A 101 -5.33 3.34 -7.70
N VAL A 102 -4.83 3.54 -8.92
CA VAL A 102 -4.57 2.47 -9.89
C VAL A 102 -3.52 1.49 -9.37
N LEU A 103 -2.41 1.99 -8.83
CA LEU A 103 -1.38 1.15 -8.22
C LEU A 103 -1.91 0.35 -7.02
N SER A 104 -2.71 0.99 -6.17
CA SER A 104 -3.33 0.33 -5.01
C SER A 104 -4.29 -0.78 -5.44
N ALA A 105 -5.08 -0.54 -6.48
CA ALA A 105 -5.96 -1.55 -7.06
C ALA A 105 -5.16 -2.73 -7.64
N ALA A 106 -4.06 -2.45 -8.36
CA ALA A 106 -3.17 -3.48 -8.88
C ALA A 106 -2.53 -4.31 -7.75
N GLY A 107 -2.01 -3.65 -6.70
CA GLY A 107 -1.45 -4.32 -5.52
C GLY A 107 -2.48 -5.21 -4.81
N THR A 108 -3.69 -4.70 -4.60
CA THR A 108 -4.82 -5.46 -4.04
C THR A 108 -5.15 -6.69 -4.89
N ALA A 109 -5.18 -6.54 -6.22
CA ALA A 109 -5.43 -7.65 -7.15
C ALA A 109 -4.34 -8.72 -7.10
N VAL A 110 -3.06 -8.32 -7.05
CA VAL A 110 -1.92 -9.26 -6.96
C VAL A 110 -1.95 -10.03 -5.64
N LEU A 111 -2.16 -9.33 -4.52
CA LEU A 111 -2.21 -9.95 -3.19
C LEU A 111 -3.39 -10.92 -3.05
N SER A 112 -4.55 -10.56 -3.60
CA SER A 112 -5.74 -11.42 -3.59
C SER A 112 -5.64 -12.62 -4.56
N ALA A 113 -5.05 -12.44 -5.74
CA ALA A 113 -4.78 -13.55 -6.67
C ALA A 113 -3.78 -14.56 -6.07
N GLY A 114 -2.77 -14.08 -5.35
CA GLY A 114 -1.84 -14.91 -4.59
C GLY A 114 -2.49 -15.71 -3.45
N ALA A 115 -3.66 -15.28 -2.96
CA ALA A 115 -4.44 -16.03 -1.98
C ALA A 115 -5.18 -17.22 -2.62
N ARG A 116 -5.77 -17.02 -3.82
CA ARG A 116 -6.46 -18.09 -4.56
C ARG A 116 -5.53 -19.25 -4.95
N ARG A 117 -4.28 -18.96 -5.33
CA ARG A 117 -3.33 -19.98 -5.78
C ARG A 117 -2.88 -20.95 -4.68
N ARG A 118 -2.81 -20.52 -3.41
CA ARG A 118 -2.41 -21.41 -2.29
C ARG A 118 -3.56 -22.26 -1.76
N GLY A 119 -4.81 -21.81 -1.89
CA GLY A 119 -5.98 -22.61 -1.55
C GLY A 119 -6.21 -23.81 -2.49
N LEU A 120 -5.75 -23.70 -3.74
CA LEU A 120 -5.86 -24.77 -4.75
C LEU A 120 -4.76 -25.85 -4.65
N VAL A 121 -3.69 -25.60 -3.89
CA VAL A 121 -2.57 -26.56 -3.71
C VAL A 121 -2.72 -27.32 -2.38
N ALA A 122 -3.63 -26.89 -1.50
CA ALA A 122 -3.89 -27.49 -0.19
C ALA A 122 -5.16 -28.36 -0.14
N SER A 123 -5.77 -28.66 -1.30
CA SER A 123 -6.94 -29.53 -1.49
C SER A 123 -6.56 -30.77 -2.29
#